data_AF-A0A5C6EN83-F1
#
_entry.id   AF-A0A5C6EN83-F1
#
_cell.length_a   1.000
_cell.length_b   1.000
_cell.length_c   1.000
_cell.angle_alpha   90.00
_cell.angle_beta   90.00
_cell.angle_gamma   90.00
#
_symmetry.space_group_name_H-M   'P 1'
#
loop_
_entity.id
_entity.type
_entity.pdbx_description
1 polymer ?
#
loop_
_entity_poly.entity_id
_entity_poly.type
_entity_poly.pdbx_seq_one_letter_code
_entity_poly.pdbx_strand_id
1 'polypeptide(L)'
;MSEPILYVLQPDYNEHDTLSFVVSYLVDREPVYPPSAIAFQDCFDRKPLSEGWIPPSVIIERDEQRTDIYEIESCFAVNQKAKHALSPLIGEHVEFLPVGVVGERGVDSGGEDYKPIAEPQELYLLNPLVEVELGKGSISHKMAYRYVTKYVFDPKDLYSVPIFRAKEDLCILASDSFRQLVKSKGLRGLALEDEFEWHASAAGVAAATSTTPKKKPPKQVDPPELIPEDELSGVKQMTTSWWESVQDHWCWACDATRARDGNVDQKPKVYKPINERQLATLRRKVGGRLPSEFEHVLTHYARKVSFSWDLMESPLSDDFPDELRECCGCFADLWDVATLPEFAVVAAKNCQSEMPYFHEAFNQRLPFIETGNGDYIAFDMRNGTEECPIVYLSHENDESHNRVLGQNFVEFLLRWSGVGCVGPDFPYLEAFYDARKKRVHCHGRNAKKWRDLMASGV
;
A
#
# COMPACT_ATOMS: atom_id res chain seq x y z
N MET A 1 14.08 -16.37 -36.12
CA MET A 1 14.28 -16.52 -34.67
C MET A 1 12.94 -16.25 -34.03
N SER A 2 12.54 -17.04 -33.04
CA SER A 2 11.33 -16.77 -32.25
C SER A 2 11.51 -15.47 -31.46
N GLU A 3 10.43 -14.74 -31.23
CA GLU A 3 10.43 -13.49 -30.46
C GLU A 3 10.85 -13.76 -28.99
N PRO A 4 11.59 -12.84 -28.34
CA PRO A 4 12.00 -13.01 -26.95
C PRO A 4 10.79 -12.79 -26.03
N ILE A 5 10.55 -13.71 -25.12
CA ILE A 5 9.52 -13.58 -24.08
C ILE A 5 10.21 -13.07 -22.81
N LEU A 6 9.74 -11.95 -22.26
CA LEU A 6 10.18 -11.41 -20.98
C LEU A 6 9.09 -11.52 -19.92
N TYR A 7 9.53 -11.57 -18.67
CA TYR A 7 8.71 -11.60 -17.48
C TYR A 7 9.15 -10.48 -16.54
N VAL A 8 8.19 -9.81 -15.92
CA VAL A 8 8.47 -8.96 -14.76
C VAL A 8 8.66 -9.88 -13.56
N LEU A 9 9.74 -9.69 -12.82
CA LEU A 9 9.92 -10.43 -11.58
C LEU A 9 8.98 -9.84 -10.54
N GLN A 10 8.08 -10.66 -10.00
CA GLN A 10 7.23 -10.31 -8.87
C GLN A 10 7.33 -11.41 -7.80
N PRO A 11 7.21 -11.06 -6.52
CA PRO A 11 7.07 -12.05 -5.44
C PRO A 11 5.79 -12.88 -5.62
N ASP A 12 5.84 -14.14 -5.20
CA ASP A 12 4.67 -15.04 -5.23
C ASP A 12 3.80 -14.83 -3.98
N TYR A 13 2.67 -14.13 -4.14
CA TYR A 13 1.71 -13.86 -3.05
C TYR A 13 0.62 -14.93 -2.91
N ASN A 14 0.62 -16.02 -3.71
CA ASN A 14 -0.56 -16.89 -3.86
C ASN A 14 -0.67 -18.07 -2.86
N GLU A 15 0.12 -18.12 -1.79
CA GLU A 15 -0.10 -19.04 -0.67
C GLU A 15 -0.18 -18.28 0.67
N HIS A 16 -1.41 -17.94 1.07
CA HIS A 16 -1.85 -17.63 2.44
C HIS A 16 -1.19 -16.52 3.29
N ASP A 17 -0.15 -15.81 2.86
CA ASP A 17 0.47 -14.76 3.69
C ASP A 17 0.67 -13.44 2.93
N THR A 18 0.15 -12.35 3.49
CA THR A 18 0.42 -10.97 3.05
C THR A 18 1.85 -10.59 3.45
N LEU A 19 2.77 -10.55 2.49
CA LEU A 19 4.15 -10.10 2.65
C LEU A 19 4.19 -8.57 2.80
N SER A 20 4.70 -8.10 3.94
CA SER A 20 4.96 -6.68 4.20
C SER A 20 6.38 -6.54 4.73
N PHE A 21 7.30 -5.94 3.98
CA PHE A 21 8.66 -5.74 4.46
C PHE A 21 8.70 -4.67 5.57
N VAL A 22 9.38 -4.99 6.67
CA VAL A 22 9.89 -3.98 7.60
C VAL A 22 11.38 -4.22 7.78
N VAL A 23 12.22 -3.42 7.11
CA VAL A 23 13.66 -3.37 7.35
C VAL A 23 13.88 -2.61 8.66
N SER A 24 13.99 -3.32 9.78
CA SER A 24 14.35 -2.72 11.07
C SER A 24 15.87 -2.82 11.29
N TYR A 25 16.56 -1.68 11.31
CA TYR A 25 17.99 -1.58 11.60
C TYR A 25 18.26 -1.75 13.10
N LEU A 26 19.05 -2.76 13.50
CA LEU A 26 19.51 -2.92 14.89
C LEU A 26 20.68 -1.96 15.17
N VAL A 27 20.37 -0.86 15.87
CA VAL A 27 21.33 0.14 16.35
C VAL A 27 21.89 -0.32 17.70
N ASP A 28 23.10 -0.87 17.73
CA ASP A 28 23.83 -1.05 19.00
C ASP A 28 25.36 -0.92 18.90
N ARG A 29 25.88 -0.48 17.76
CA ARG A 29 27.24 0.05 17.63
C ARG A 29 27.15 1.24 16.69
N GLU A 30 27.67 2.40 17.10
CA GLU A 30 27.58 3.67 16.36
C GLU A 30 27.57 3.44 14.83
N PRO A 31 26.42 3.62 14.16
CA PRO A 31 26.38 3.46 12.73
C PRO A 31 27.01 4.71 12.11
N VAL A 32 28.04 4.50 11.31
CA VAL A 32 28.11 5.23 10.05
C VAL A 32 26.82 4.87 9.33
N TYR A 33 25.80 5.74 9.47
CA TYR A 33 24.60 5.69 8.65
C TYR A 33 25.02 5.50 7.19
N PRO A 34 24.57 4.46 6.47
CA PRO A 34 24.36 4.66 5.05
C PRO A 34 23.13 5.58 4.97
N PRO A 35 23.21 6.72 4.28
CA PRO A 35 22.03 7.52 3.98
C PRO A 35 21.06 6.61 3.24
N SER A 36 19.82 6.51 3.70
CA SER A 36 18.72 5.69 3.15
C SER A 36 18.23 6.15 1.76
N ALA A 37 19.15 6.66 0.96
CA ALA A 37 18.98 6.97 -0.45
C ALA A 37 20.29 6.69 -1.19
N ILE A 38 21.46 6.97 -0.61
CA ILE A 38 22.76 6.93 -1.32
C ILE A 38 23.26 5.51 -1.61
N ALA A 39 23.15 4.56 -0.68
CA ALA A 39 23.64 3.19 -0.93
C ALA A 39 22.81 2.41 -1.96
N PHE A 40 21.51 2.71 -2.05
CA PHE A 40 20.66 2.20 -3.13
C PHE A 40 20.86 3.01 -4.41
N GLN A 41 21.00 4.35 -4.35
CA GLN A 41 21.38 5.19 -5.51
C GLN A 41 22.65 4.66 -6.20
N ASP A 42 23.64 4.20 -5.41
CA ASP A 42 24.90 3.65 -5.90
C ASP A 42 24.70 2.31 -6.63
N CYS A 43 23.69 1.48 -6.26
CA CYS A 43 23.25 0.35 -7.09
C CYS A 43 22.76 0.78 -8.47
N PHE A 44 22.35 2.04 -8.67
CA PHE A 44 21.91 2.60 -9.95
C PHE A 44 23.04 3.29 -10.73
N ASP A 45 24.21 3.52 -10.14
CA ASP A 45 25.34 4.23 -10.76
C ASP A 45 26.24 3.33 -11.65
N ARG A 46 25.71 2.20 -12.12
CA ARG A 46 26.27 1.34 -13.19
C ARG A 46 27.64 0.71 -12.92
N LYS A 47 28.12 0.74 -11.68
CA LYS A 47 29.43 0.18 -11.32
C LYS A 47 29.29 -1.13 -10.55
N PRO A 48 30.23 -2.06 -10.73
CA PRO A 48 30.44 -3.16 -9.79
C PRO A 48 30.44 -2.65 -8.35
N LEU A 49 29.49 -3.12 -7.54
CA LEU A 49 29.39 -2.69 -6.15
C LEU A 49 30.34 -3.49 -5.25
N SER A 50 30.88 -4.60 -5.74
CA SER A 50 31.75 -5.49 -4.96
C SER A 50 32.99 -4.79 -4.37
N GLU A 51 33.45 -3.70 -4.97
CA GLU A 51 34.66 -2.97 -4.52
C GLU A 51 34.42 -2.08 -3.28
N GLY A 52 33.15 -1.78 -2.95
CA GLY A 52 32.78 -0.94 -1.80
C GLY A 52 31.64 -1.51 -0.95
N TRP A 53 31.17 -2.71 -1.25
CA TRP A 53 30.00 -3.31 -0.61
C TRP A 53 30.26 -3.64 0.86
N ILE A 54 29.45 -3.04 1.73
CA ILE A 54 29.37 -3.39 3.14
C ILE A 54 28.06 -4.15 3.34
N PRO A 55 28.09 -5.46 3.66
CA PRO A 55 26.89 -6.27 3.80
C PRO A 55 25.91 -5.65 4.80
N PRO A 56 24.70 -5.26 4.37
CA PRO A 56 23.69 -4.78 5.30
C PRO A 56 23.18 -5.93 6.14
N SER A 57 22.77 -5.60 7.36
CA SER A 57 22.07 -6.53 8.25
C SER A 57 20.57 -6.46 7.99
N VAL A 58 19.94 -7.58 7.64
CA VAL A 58 18.50 -7.68 7.37
C VAL A 58 17.80 -8.63 8.34
N ILE A 59 16.51 -8.39 8.56
CA ILE A 59 15.60 -9.27 9.29
C ILE A 59 14.62 -9.82 8.27
N ILE A 60 14.47 -11.14 8.22
CA ILE A 60 13.55 -11.83 7.30
C ILE A 60 12.31 -12.32 8.05
N GLU A 61 11.17 -12.42 7.37
CA GLU A 61 9.96 -12.96 7.99
C GLU A 61 10.00 -14.49 8.05
N ARG A 62 9.47 -15.08 9.12
CA ARG A 62 9.63 -16.51 9.42
C ARG A 62 9.05 -17.44 8.34
N ASP A 63 8.00 -17.03 7.63
CA ASP A 63 7.41 -17.82 6.55
C ASP A 63 8.24 -17.78 5.24
N GLU A 64 9.20 -16.85 5.14
CA GLU A 64 10.13 -16.72 4.01
C GLU A 64 11.25 -17.77 4.03
N GLN A 65 11.47 -18.49 5.14
CA GLN A 65 12.47 -19.58 5.23
C GLN A 65 12.24 -20.71 4.20
N ARG A 66 11.07 -20.74 3.57
CA ARG A 66 10.71 -21.70 2.53
C ARG A 66 10.90 -21.15 1.12
N THR A 67 11.35 -19.93 0.93
CA THR A 67 11.60 -19.38 -0.42
C THR A 67 13.07 -19.50 -0.79
N ASP A 68 13.36 -19.51 -2.09
CA ASP A 68 14.73 -19.50 -2.60
C ASP A 68 15.13 -18.12 -3.13
N ILE A 69 14.13 -17.29 -3.45
CA ILE A 69 14.23 -15.95 -4.00
C ILE A 69 13.28 -15.06 -3.18
N TYR A 70 13.78 -13.92 -2.74
CA TYR A 70 13.13 -12.98 -1.83
C TYR A 70 13.05 -11.63 -2.52
N GLU A 71 11.95 -10.90 -2.37
CA GLU A 71 11.96 -9.47 -2.63
C GLU A 71 12.61 -8.79 -1.40
N ILE A 72 13.44 -7.78 -1.61
CA ILE A 72 13.94 -6.91 -0.54
C ILE A 72 13.84 -5.50 -1.09
N GLU A 73 12.81 -4.78 -0.64
CA GLU A 73 12.45 -3.46 -1.17
C GLU A 73 12.27 -3.51 -2.70
N SER A 74 13.13 -2.83 -3.47
CA SER A 74 13.06 -2.75 -4.94
C SER A 74 14.02 -3.72 -5.64
N CYS A 75 14.56 -4.70 -4.90
CA CYS A 75 15.54 -5.66 -5.38
C CYS A 75 15.10 -7.09 -5.06
N PHE A 76 15.85 -8.07 -5.59
CA PHE A 76 15.69 -9.47 -5.22
C PHE A 76 16.92 -9.99 -4.50
N ALA A 77 16.75 -10.79 -3.46
CA ALA A 77 17.80 -11.58 -2.85
C ALA A 77 17.58 -13.08 -3.11
N VAL A 78 18.65 -13.86 -3.05
CA VAL A 78 18.62 -15.30 -3.22
C VAL A 78 19.41 -16.01 -2.14
N ASN A 79 18.96 -17.19 -1.74
CA ASN A 79 19.74 -18.04 -0.87
C ASN A 79 20.87 -18.74 -1.66
N GLN A 80 21.77 -19.44 -0.94
CA GLN A 80 22.89 -20.16 -1.55
C GLN A 80 22.47 -21.19 -2.60
N LYS A 81 21.32 -21.86 -2.44
CA LYS A 81 20.78 -22.83 -3.40
C LYS A 81 20.39 -22.13 -4.71
N ALA A 82 19.62 -21.06 -4.64
CA ALA A 82 19.23 -20.27 -5.82
C ALA A 82 20.45 -19.63 -6.49
N LYS A 83 21.39 -19.05 -5.73
CA LYS A 83 22.65 -18.53 -6.28
C LYS A 83 23.39 -19.58 -7.10
N HIS A 84 23.60 -20.79 -6.55
CA HIS A 84 24.28 -21.87 -7.26
C HIS A 84 23.52 -22.30 -8.51
N ALA A 85 22.19 -22.38 -8.43
CA ALA A 85 21.35 -22.76 -9.56
C ALA A 85 21.33 -21.73 -10.69
N LEU A 86 21.34 -20.43 -10.35
CA LEU A 86 21.20 -19.32 -11.29
C LEU A 86 22.54 -18.87 -11.89
N SER A 87 23.65 -19.00 -11.16
CA SER A 87 24.98 -18.53 -11.56
C SER A 87 25.42 -18.95 -12.97
N PRO A 88 25.19 -20.19 -13.44
CA PRO A 88 25.55 -20.58 -14.81
C PRO A 88 24.84 -19.80 -15.91
N LEU A 89 23.66 -19.24 -15.63
CA LEU A 89 22.88 -18.46 -16.58
C LEU A 89 23.14 -16.96 -16.42
N ILE A 90 23.14 -16.44 -15.18
CA ILE A 90 23.14 -14.99 -14.93
C ILE A 90 24.46 -14.45 -14.38
N GLY A 91 25.46 -15.29 -14.10
CA GLY A 91 26.65 -14.90 -13.34
C GLY A 91 27.52 -13.81 -14.00
N GLU A 92 27.48 -13.68 -15.33
CA GLU A 92 28.16 -12.59 -16.05
C GLU A 92 27.31 -11.31 -16.11
N HIS A 93 26.03 -11.40 -15.79
CA HIS A 93 25.05 -10.31 -15.89
C HIS A 93 24.59 -9.78 -14.52
N VAL A 94 24.99 -10.43 -13.43
CA VAL A 94 24.54 -10.11 -12.07
C VAL A 94 25.70 -10.22 -11.09
N GLU A 95 25.79 -9.24 -10.21
CA GLU A 95 26.56 -9.38 -8.98
C GLU A 95 25.71 -9.98 -7.86
N PHE A 96 26.27 -10.98 -7.17
CA PHE A 96 25.69 -11.56 -5.97
C PHE A 96 26.29 -10.89 -4.74
N LEU A 97 25.61 -9.88 -4.21
CA LEU A 97 26.11 -9.06 -3.10
C LEU A 97 25.69 -9.68 -1.76
N PRO A 98 26.61 -10.11 -0.89
CA PRO A 98 26.25 -10.82 0.34
C PRO A 98 25.48 -9.92 1.31
N VAL A 99 24.48 -10.49 1.97
CA VAL A 99 23.65 -9.82 2.98
C VAL A 99 23.75 -10.58 4.29
N GLY A 100 23.92 -9.86 5.41
CA GLY A 100 23.91 -10.47 6.74
C GLY A 100 22.50 -10.62 7.25
N VAL A 101 22.00 -11.84 7.42
CA VAL A 101 20.71 -12.03 8.11
C VAL A 101 20.96 -12.05 9.62
N VAL A 102 20.35 -11.13 10.37
CA VAL A 102 20.61 -10.98 11.81
C VAL A 102 19.51 -11.56 12.68
N GLY A 103 18.30 -11.74 12.15
CA GLY A 103 17.21 -12.39 12.87
C GLY A 103 15.95 -12.59 12.04
N GLU A 104 14.94 -13.12 12.71
CA GLU A 104 13.63 -13.42 12.14
C GLU A 104 12.51 -12.72 12.89
N ARG A 105 11.45 -12.36 12.16
CA ARG A 105 10.21 -11.81 12.71
C ARG A 105 9.02 -12.73 12.41
N GLY A 106 8.16 -12.95 13.41
CA GLY A 106 6.90 -13.68 13.21
C GLY A 106 5.82 -12.78 12.59
N VAL A 107 5.11 -13.27 11.57
CA VAL A 107 4.08 -12.55 10.80
C VAL A 107 2.99 -11.93 11.70
N ASP A 108 2.62 -12.59 12.80
CA ASP A 108 1.56 -12.14 13.72
C ASP A 108 2.03 -11.23 14.87
N SER A 109 3.32 -10.91 14.96
CA SER A 109 3.91 -10.42 16.22
C SER A 109 3.83 -8.91 16.46
N GLY A 110 3.32 -8.11 15.52
CA GLY A 110 3.27 -6.66 15.68
C GLY A 110 4.62 -6.00 15.99
N GLY A 111 5.74 -6.64 15.60
CA GLY A 111 7.09 -6.07 15.73
C GLY A 111 7.89 -6.44 16.96
N GLU A 112 7.32 -7.18 17.92
CA GLU A 112 7.98 -7.44 19.21
C GLU A 112 8.65 -8.84 19.32
N ASP A 113 8.33 -9.82 18.46
CA ASP A 113 9.01 -11.15 18.45
C ASP A 113 10.19 -11.16 17.47
N TYR A 114 11.23 -10.38 17.79
CA TYR A 114 12.54 -10.57 17.19
C TYR A 114 13.20 -11.82 17.78
N LYS A 115 13.54 -12.79 16.92
CA LYS A 115 14.34 -13.95 17.31
C LYS A 115 15.65 -13.91 16.55
N PRO A 116 16.81 -13.74 17.24
CA PRO A 116 18.10 -13.95 16.61
C PRO A 116 18.12 -15.34 15.97
N ILE A 117 18.58 -15.42 14.72
CA ILE A 117 18.80 -16.73 14.11
C ILE A 117 20.06 -17.35 14.69
N ALA A 118 19.98 -18.62 15.08
CA ALA A 118 21.09 -19.34 15.68
C ALA A 118 22.23 -19.59 14.68
N GLU A 119 21.89 -19.70 13.40
CA GLU A 119 22.82 -19.91 12.30
C GLU A 119 22.63 -18.80 11.25
N PRO A 120 23.69 -18.08 10.86
CA PRO A 120 23.61 -17.07 9.81
C PRO A 120 23.14 -17.71 8.51
N GLN A 121 22.08 -17.16 7.91
CA GLN A 121 21.68 -17.52 6.55
C GLN A 121 22.51 -16.72 5.55
N GLU A 122 23.10 -17.41 4.57
CA GLU A 122 23.77 -16.76 3.45
C GLU A 122 22.73 -16.32 2.40
N LEU A 123 22.43 -15.02 2.39
CA LEU A 123 21.63 -14.38 1.35
C LEU A 123 22.51 -13.50 0.47
N TYR A 124 22.10 -13.36 -0.79
CA TYR A 124 22.79 -12.55 -1.77
C TYR A 124 21.79 -11.70 -2.54
N LEU A 125 21.91 -10.38 -2.47
CA LEU A 125 21.19 -9.47 -3.35
C LEU A 125 21.64 -9.68 -4.80
N LEU A 126 20.67 -9.75 -5.71
CA LEU A 126 20.86 -9.74 -7.14
C LEU A 126 20.98 -8.30 -7.61
N ASN A 127 22.16 -7.93 -8.09
CA ASN A 127 22.43 -6.62 -8.68
C ASN A 127 22.65 -6.80 -10.19
N PRO A 128 21.60 -6.64 -11.05
CA PRO A 128 21.76 -6.76 -12.50
C PRO A 128 22.72 -5.69 -13.04
N LEU A 129 23.76 -6.12 -13.73
CA LEU A 129 24.79 -5.24 -14.31
C LEU A 129 24.39 -4.66 -15.67
N VAL A 130 23.33 -5.21 -16.27
CA VAL A 130 22.84 -4.79 -17.58
C VAL A 130 21.60 -3.92 -17.41
N GLU A 131 21.65 -2.74 -18.03
CA GLU A 131 20.49 -1.87 -18.24
C GLU A 131 20.07 -1.93 -19.70
N VAL A 132 18.75 -1.96 -19.93
CA VAL A 132 18.18 -1.90 -21.28
C VAL A 132 17.38 -0.61 -21.42
N GLU A 133 17.64 0.12 -22.51
CA GLU A 133 16.95 1.36 -22.84
C GLU A 133 15.48 1.07 -23.20
N LEU A 134 14.58 1.89 -22.65
CA LEU A 134 13.18 1.88 -23.04
C LEU A 134 13.02 2.53 -24.42
N GLY A 135 12.41 1.79 -25.33
CA GLY A 135 12.02 2.26 -26.65
C GLY A 135 10.91 3.31 -26.58
N LYS A 136 10.78 4.07 -27.68
CA LYS A 136 9.73 5.10 -27.82
C LYS A 136 8.34 4.49 -27.67
N GLY A 137 7.52 5.12 -26.83
CA GLY A 137 6.15 4.68 -26.55
C GLY A 137 6.03 3.72 -25.36
N SER A 138 7.11 3.54 -24.59
CA SER A 138 7.01 2.99 -23.23
C SER A 138 6.25 3.96 -22.33
N ILE A 139 5.38 3.42 -21.48
CA ILE A 139 4.59 4.16 -20.51
C ILE A 139 4.85 3.50 -19.16
N SER A 140 5.57 4.22 -18.29
CA SER A 140 5.86 3.83 -16.92
C SER A 140 5.42 4.94 -15.98
N HIS A 141 4.77 4.56 -14.89
CA HIS A 141 4.38 5.48 -13.84
C HIS A 141 5.48 5.53 -12.77
N LYS A 142 6.24 6.64 -12.76
CA LYS A 142 7.40 6.84 -11.87
C LYS A 142 7.11 6.76 -10.35
N MET A 143 5.86 6.73 -9.92
CA MET A 143 5.48 6.92 -8.51
C MET A 143 4.93 5.68 -7.78
N ALA A 144 4.76 4.53 -8.43
CA ALA A 144 4.33 3.33 -7.72
C ALA A 144 4.87 2.07 -8.39
N TYR A 145 5.51 1.23 -7.58
CA TYR A 145 6.19 -0.04 -7.89
C TYR A 145 5.40 -1.11 -8.67
N ARG A 146 4.20 -0.79 -9.18
CA ARG A 146 3.23 -1.79 -9.65
C ARG A 146 2.55 -1.49 -10.99
N TYR A 147 2.79 -0.33 -11.62
CA TYR A 147 1.98 0.07 -12.78
C TYR A 147 2.85 0.43 -13.98
N VAL A 148 3.37 -0.60 -14.64
CA VAL A 148 3.90 -0.48 -16.00
C VAL A 148 2.79 -0.89 -16.96
N THR A 149 2.18 0.09 -17.63
CA THR A 149 1.15 -0.18 -18.63
C THR A 149 1.76 -0.67 -19.94
N LYS A 150 2.98 -0.22 -20.27
CA LYS A 150 3.67 -0.64 -21.50
C LYS A 150 5.18 -0.47 -21.43
N TYR A 151 5.93 -1.55 -21.62
CA TYR A 151 7.34 -1.46 -21.99
C TYR A 151 7.54 -1.70 -23.48
N VAL A 152 8.43 -0.93 -24.07
CA VAL A 152 8.88 -1.08 -25.45
C VAL A 152 10.38 -1.29 -25.43
N PHE A 153 10.89 -2.31 -26.12
CA PHE A 153 12.32 -2.61 -26.21
C PHE A 153 12.75 -2.79 -27.66
N ASP A 154 14.04 -2.58 -27.93
CA ASP A 154 14.67 -3.10 -29.14
C ASP A 154 14.96 -4.60 -28.92
N PRO A 155 14.40 -5.52 -29.72
CA PRO A 155 14.62 -6.95 -29.56
C PRO A 155 16.09 -7.35 -29.45
N LYS A 156 16.98 -6.66 -30.16
CA LYS A 156 18.42 -6.98 -30.17
C LYS A 156 19.07 -6.84 -28.80
N ASP A 157 18.51 -5.99 -27.94
CA ASP A 157 19.04 -5.71 -26.61
C ASP A 157 18.61 -6.78 -25.59
N LEU A 158 17.67 -7.65 -25.95
CA LEU A 158 17.06 -8.66 -25.06
C LEU A 158 17.60 -10.08 -25.25
N TYR A 159 17.96 -10.46 -26.48
CA TYR A 159 18.25 -11.86 -26.83
C TYR A 159 19.40 -12.51 -26.06
N SER A 160 20.32 -11.71 -25.50
CA SER A 160 21.50 -12.21 -24.80
C SER A 160 21.51 -11.91 -23.30
N VAL A 161 20.42 -11.35 -22.75
CA VAL A 161 20.43 -10.83 -21.38
C VAL A 161 19.35 -11.54 -20.56
N PRO A 162 19.73 -12.51 -19.71
CA PRO A 162 18.77 -13.34 -19.00
C PRO A 162 18.03 -12.60 -17.89
N ILE A 163 18.62 -11.51 -17.37
CA ILE A 163 18.07 -10.63 -16.34
C ILE A 163 18.68 -9.23 -16.50
N PHE A 164 17.87 -8.18 -16.40
CA PHE A 164 18.31 -6.79 -16.58
C PHE A 164 17.37 -5.79 -15.90
N ARG A 165 17.80 -4.53 -15.85
CA ARG A 165 16.98 -3.40 -15.40
C ARG A 165 16.46 -2.59 -16.59
N ALA A 166 15.21 -2.16 -16.52
CA ALA A 166 14.71 -1.13 -17.42
C ALA A 166 15.29 0.22 -17.01
N LYS A 167 15.95 0.92 -17.94
CA LYS A 167 16.59 2.20 -17.62
C LYS A 167 15.54 3.25 -17.24
N GLU A 168 15.84 4.04 -16.21
CA GLU A 168 14.93 5.04 -15.61
C GLU A 168 13.70 4.46 -14.90
N ASP A 169 13.70 3.13 -14.68
CA ASP A 169 12.67 2.41 -13.96
C ASP A 169 13.28 1.55 -12.84
N LEU A 170 12.46 1.16 -11.87
CA LEU A 170 12.87 0.32 -10.74
C LEU A 170 12.63 -1.17 -11.01
N CYS A 171 11.99 -1.52 -12.13
CA CYS A 171 11.69 -2.91 -12.46
C CYS A 171 12.93 -3.72 -12.89
N ILE A 172 13.05 -4.93 -12.32
CA ILE A 172 13.93 -5.98 -12.80
C ILE A 172 13.13 -6.93 -13.70
N LEU A 173 13.64 -7.14 -14.91
CA LEU A 173 13.02 -7.96 -15.94
C LEU A 173 13.87 -9.20 -16.19
N ALA A 174 13.23 -10.31 -16.50
CA ALA A 174 13.88 -11.59 -16.76
C ALA A 174 13.41 -12.22 -18.07
N SER A 175 14.33 -12.93 -18.73
CA SER A 175 14.02 -13.68 -19.95
C SER A 175 13.27 -14.99 -19.66
N ASP A 176 12.69 -15.60 -20.69
CA ASP A 176 12.14 -16.95 -20.60
C ASP A 176 13.17 -18.01 -20.21
N SER A 177 14.43 -17.85 -20.60
CA SER A 177 15.49 -18.77 -20.19
C SER A 177 15.71 -18.77 -18.68
N PHE A 178 15.57 -17.59 -18.05
CA PHE A 178 15.59 -17.45 -16.59
C PHE A 178 14.38 -18.12 -15.95
N ARG A 179 13.17 -17.85 -16.45
CA ARG A 179 11.92 -18.49 -15.98
C ARG A 179 12.00 -20.01 -16.03
N GLN A 180 12.42 -20.56 -17.17
CA GLN A 180 12.56 -22.00 -17.38
C GLN A 180 13.57 -22.59 -16.41
N LEU A 181 14.68 -21.90 -16.14
CA LEU A 181 15.68 -22.32 -15.18
C LEU A 181 15.10 -22.36 -13.75
N VAL A 182 14.45 -21.28 -13.30
CA VAL A 182 13.77 -21.20 -11.99
C VAL A 182 12.79 -22.38 -11.82
N LYS A 183 11.92 -22.63 -12.81
CA LYS A 183 10.99 -23.76 -12.82
C LYS A 183 11.70 -25.12 -12.78
N SER A 184 12.68 -25.34 -13.65
CA SER A 184 13.38 -26.63 -13.76
C SER A 184 14.17 -27.01 -12.51
N LYS A 185 14.63 -26.00 -11.74
CA LYS A 185 15.37 -26.17 -10.49
C LYS A 185 14.47 -26.19 -9.26
N GLY A 186 13.16 -26.01 -9.43
CA GLY A 186 12.20 -25.96 -8.34
C GLY A 186 12.53 -24.86 -7.33
N LEU A 187 12.95 -23.69 -7.82
CA LEU A 187 13.19 -22.52 -6.97
C LEU A 187 11.84 -21.87 -6.63
N ARG A 188 11.65 -21.49 -5.37
CA ARG A 188 10.41 -20.90 -4.84
C ARG A 188 10.57 -19.40 -4.56
N GLY A 189 9.46 -18.66 -4.50
CA GLY A 189 9.43 -17.23 -4.11
C GLY A 189 9.39 -16.22 -5.26
N LEU A 190 9.12 -16.67 -6.50
CA LEU A 190 8.84 -15.79 -7.63
C LEU A 190 7.52 -16.18 -8.28
N ALA A 191 6.58 -15.24 -8.38
CA ALA A 191 5.52 -15.30 -9.36
C ALA A 191 6.08 -14.79 -10.68
N LEU A 192 6.09 -15.67 -11.68
CA LEU A 192 6.41 -15.32 -13.06
C LEU A 192 5.09 -15.29 -13.81
N GLU A 193 4.37 -14.20 -13.62
CA GLU A 193 3.05 -14.02 -14.22
C GLU A 193 3.16 -13.84 -15.74
N ASP A 194 2.20 -14.41 -16.48
CA ASP A 194 2.14 -14.33 -17.95
C ASP A 194 1.43 -13.02 -18.42
N GLU A 195 1.38 -11.97 -17.58
CA GLU A 195 0.45 -10.83 -17.74
C GLU A 195 0.70 -9.90 -18.94
N PHE A 196 1.86 -10.00 -19.60
CA PHE A 196 2.22 -9.14 -20.71
C PHE A 196 2.08 -9.85 -22.06
N GLU A 197 1.13 -9.42 -22.90
CA GLU A 197 1.09 -9.81 -24.31
C GLU A 197 2.15 -9.05 -25.10
N TRP A 198 2.89 -9.80 -25.93
CA TRP A 198 3.85 -9.25 -26.87
C TRP A 198 3.15 -8.86 -28.16
N HIS A 199 3.38 -7.63 -28.59
CA HIS A 199 3.00 -7.14 -29.90
C HIS A 199 4.24 -6.71 -30.67
N ALA A 200 4.63 -7.53 -31.65
CA ALA A 200 5.58 -7.11 -32.66
C ALA A 200 4.96 -6.01 -33.52
N SER A 201 5.50 -4.80 -33.48
CA SER A 201 5.15 -3.79 -34.46
C SER A 201 5.81 -4.14 -35.81
N ALA A 202 5.14 -3.79 -36.92
CA ALA A 202 5.67 -3.97 -38.28
C ALA A 202 7.01 -3.23 -38.54
N ALA A 203 7.49 -2.41 -37.59
CA ALA A 203 8.76 -1.68 -37.64
C ALA A 203 9.92 -2.38 -36.89
N GLY A 204 9.73 -3.59 -36.37
CA GLY A 204 10.78 -4.32 -35.62
C GLY A 204 10.93 -3.90 -34.16
N VAL A 205 9.98 -3.13 -33.63
CA VAL A 205 9.92 -2.70 -32.23
C VAL A 205 8.96 -3.59 -31.47
N ALA A 206 9.37 -4.12 -30.33
CA ALA A 206 8.56 -5.02 -29.52
C ALA A 206 7.92 -4.28 -28.34
N ALA A 207 6.62 -4.50 -28.13
CA ALA A 207 5.86 -3.89 -27.05
C ALA A 207 5.22 -4.97 -26.17
N ALA A 208 5.35 -4.83 -24.86
CA ALA A 208 4.63 -5.61 -23.84
C ALA A 208 3.46 -4.76 -23.34
N THR A 209 2.22 -5.27 -23.43
CA THR A 209 1.01 -4.61 -22.91
C THR A 209 0.28 -5.52 -21.94
N SER A 210 -0.17 -4.98 -20.81
CA SER A 210 -1.00 -5.73 -19.86
C SER A 210 -2.30 -6.18 -20.53
N THR A 211 -2.64 -7.45 -20.34
CA THR A 211 -3.81 -8.09 -20.96
C THR A 211 -4.98 -8.16 -20.01
N THR A 212 -5.55 -7.01 -19.62
CA THR A 212 -6.86 -7.05 -18.98
C THR A 212 -7.90 -7.47 -20.04
N PRO A 213 -8.54 -8.66 -19.92
CA PRO A 213 -9.53 -9.10 -20.90
C PRO A 213 -10.69 -8.11 -20.94
N LYS A 214 -11.14 -7.72 -22.14
CA LYS A 214 -12.33 -6.88 -22.33
C LYS A 214 -13.53 -7.50 -21.62
N LYS A 215 -13.89 -6.96 -20.46
CA LYS A 215 -14.99 -7.44 -19.61
C LYS A 215 -16.33 -7.11 -20.26
N LYS A 216 -17.34 -7.92 -19.94
CA LYS A 216 -18.74 -7.66 -20.29
C LYS A 216 -19.16 -6.27 -19.80
N PRO A 217 -20.10 -5.59 -20.50
CA PRO A 217 -20.61 -4.31 -20.05
C PRO A 217 -21.05 -4.40 -18.60
N PRO A 218 -20.73 -3.39 -17.79
CA PRO A 218 -20.89 -3.49 -16.36
C PRO A 218 -22.35 -3.58 -15.96
N LYS A 219 -22.61 -4.45 -14.97
CA LYS A 219 -23.93 -4.47 -14.32
C LYS A 219 -24.08 -3.18 -13.52
N GLN A 220 -25.24 -2.54 -13.62
CA GLN A 220 -25.63 -1.47 -12.72
C GLN A 220 -25.54 -1.97 -11.27
N VAL A 221 -24.87 -1.19 -10.41
CA VAL A 221 -24.71 -1.46 -8.98
C VAL A 221 -25.28 -0.26 -8.21
N ASP A 222 -26.50 -0.40 -7.73
CA ASP A 222 -27.17 0.68 -7.01
C ASP A 222 -26.55 0.89 -5.61
N PRO A 223 -26.38 2.13 -5.15
CA PRO A 223 -25.91 2.43 -3.80
C PRO A 223 -26.93 1.98 -2.74
N PRO A 224 -26.47 1.53 -1.56
CA PRO A 224 -27.34 1.30 -0.42
C PRO A 224 -28.07 2.58 -0.01
N GLU A 225 -29.19 2.43 0.68
CA GLU A 225 -29.93 3.56 1.24
C GLU A 225 -29.08 4.24 2.32
N LEU A 226 -29.00 5.57 2.26
CA LEU A 226 -28.32 6.37 3.28
C LEU A 226 -29.21 6.54 4.51
N ILE A 227 -28.59 6.50 5.69
CA ILE A 227 -29.24 6.96 6.93
C ILE A 227 -29.65 8.44 6.77
N PRO A 228 -30.89 8.83 7.11
CA PRO A 228 -31.35 10.21 7.04
C PRO A 228 -30.45 11.21 7.78
N GLU A 229 -30.30 12.42 7.25
CA GLU A 229 -29.38 13.45 7.77
C GLU A 229 -29.69 13.89 9.21
N ASP A 230 -30.98 13.85 9.60
CA ASP A 230 -31.46 14.13 10.95
C ASP A 230 -31.15 13.00 11.94
N GLU A 231 -31.04 11.77 11.45
CA GLU A 231 -30.61 10.61 12.26
C GLU A 231 -29.08 10.56 12.42
N LEU A 232 -28.31 10.99 11.40
CA LEU A 232 -26.84 11.07 11.47
C LEU A 232 -26.34 12.05 12.54
N SER A 233 -27.08 13.16 12.74
CA SER A 233 -26.71 14.21 13.68
C SER A 233 -27.13 13.82 15.10
N GLY A 234 -26.26 13.13 15.83
CA GLY A 234 -26.54 12.69 17.20
C GLY A 234 -26.78 11.20 17.34
N VAL A 235 -26.26 10.37 16.43
CA VAL A 235 -26.11 8.93 16.64
C VAL A 235 -25.23 8.72 17.89
N LYS A 236 -25.89 8.63 19.05
CA LYS A 236 -25.29 8.27 20.34
C LYS A 236 -25.58 6.81 20.70
N GLN A 237 -26.57 6.20 20.05
CA GLN A 237 -26.99 4.84 20.31
C GLN A 237 -26.55 3.93 19.17
N MET A 238 -25.61 3.06 19.48
CA MET A 238 -25.10 2.05 18.56
C MET A 238 -26.13 0.93 18.43
N THR A 239 -27.03 1.02 17.46
CA THR A 239 -27.87 -0.12 17.04
C THR A 239 -27.06 -1.09 16.18
N THR A 240 -27.49 -2.34 16.03
CA THR A 240 -26.79 -3.26 15.10
C THR A 240 -26.90 -2.81 13.63
N SER A 241 -27.94 -2.02 13.30
CA SER A 241 -28.28 -1.63 11.92
C SER A 241 -27.30 -0.64 11.27
N TRP A 242 -26.65 0.25 12.03
CA TRP A 242 -25.70 1.20 11.44
C TRP A 242 -24.42 0.49 10.96
N TRP A 243 -24.01 -0.57 11.65
CA TRP A 243 -22.80 -1.33 11.31
C TRP A 243 -22.96 -2.16 10.04
N GLU A 244 -24.16 -2.72 9.83
CA GLU A 244 -24.52 -3.37 8.57
C GLU A 244 -24.55 -2.33 7.45
N SER A 245 -25.16 -1.17 7.70
CA SER A 245 -25.19 -0.07 6.74
C SER A 245 -23.79 0.36 6.28
N VAL A 246 -22.80 0.54 7.17
CA VAL A 246 -21.44 0.93 6.72
C VAL A 246 -20.77 -0.16 5.87
N GLN A 247 -20.95 -1.43 6.22
CA GLN A 247 -20.39 -2.55 5.47
C GLN A 247 -21.02 -2.68 4.08
N ASP A 248 -22.33 -2.46 3.96
CA ASP A 248 -23.02 -2.46 2.67
C ASP A 248 -22.45 -1.37 1.75
N HIS A 249 -22.14 -0.20 2.31
CA HIS A 249 -21.53 0.89 1.54
C HIS A 249 -20.08 0.57 1.12
N TRP A 250 -19.29 -0.10 1.96
CA TRP A 250 -17.94 -0.55 1.57
C TRP A 250 -18.01 -1.59 0.44
N CYS A 251 -18.93 -2.55 0.55
CA CYS A 251 -19.15 -3.54 -0.49
C CYS A 251 -19.59 -2.88 -1.80
N TRP A 252 -20.55 -1.96 -1.72
CA TRP A 252 -21.01 -1.18 -2.86
C TRP A 252 -19.87 -0.42 -3.54
N ALA A 253 -19.02 0.28 -2.79
CA ALA A 253 -17.91 1.04 -3.37
C ALA A 253 -16.98 0.11 -4.17
N CYS A 254 -16.56 -1.02 -3.60
CA CYS A 254 -15.75 -2.01 -4.31
C CYS A 254 -16.46 -2.58 -5.55
N ASP A 255 -17.75 -2.92 -5.45
CA ASP A 255 -18.47 -3.52 -6.57
C ASP A 255 -18.75 -2.51 -7.69
N ALA A 256 -19.07 -1.25 -7.34
CA ALA A 256 -19.20 -0.14 -8.27
C ALA A 256 -17.88 0.20 -8.98
N THR A 257 -16.75 0.13 -8.26
CA THR A 257 -15.41 0.30 -8.84
C THR A 257 -15.06 -0.83 -9.81
N ARG A 258 -15.32 -2.10 -9.44
CA ARG A 258 -15.13 -3.23 -10.37
C ARG A 258 -15.99 -3.14 -11.62
N ALA A 259 -17.22 -2.64 -11.46
CA ALA A 259 -18.13 -2.36 -12.55
C ALA A 259 -17.65 -1.18 -13.43
N ARG A 260 -16.52 -0.55 -13.13
CA ARG A 260 -15.96 0.55 -13.92
C ARG A 260 -14.56 0.26 -14.42
N ASP A 261 -14.18 -1.02 -14.41
CA ASP A 261 -12.82 -1.45 -14.68
C ASP A 261 -11.79 -0.75 -13.78
N GLY A 262 -12.21 -0.24 -12.63
CA GLY A 262 -11.32 0.20 -11.57
C GLY A 262 -10.73 -0.98 -10.82
N ASN A 263 -9.66 -0.69 -10.11
CA ASN A 263 -8.94 -1.69 -9.34
C ASN A 263 -9.54 -1.84 -7.94
N VAL A 264 -9.55 -3.08 -7.45
CA VAL A 264 -9.96 -3.42 -6.09
C VAL A 264 -9.04 -4.51 -5.59
N ASP A 265 -7.93 -4.11 -4.96
CA ASP A 265 -6.93 -5.05 -4.45
C ASP A 265 -7.53 -6.00 -3.42
N GLN A 266 -8.42 -5.48 -2.57
CA GLN A 266 -9.03 -6.25 -1.50
C GLN A 266 -10.51 -5.89 -1.30
N LYS A 267 -11.36 -6.91 -1.17
CA LYS A 267 -12.74 -6.71 -0.67
C LYS A 267 -12.74 -6.25 0.79
N PRO A 268 -13.81 -5.59 1.27
CA PRO A 268 -13.99 -5.26 2.68
C PRO A 268 -13.75 -6.47 3.58
N LYS A 269 -12.69 -6.39 4.40
CA LYS A 269 -12.34 -7.40 5.38
C LYS A 269 -12.47 -6.82 6.78
N VAL A 270 -13.38 -7.41 7.55
CA VAL A 270 -13.68 -7.03 8.92
C VAL A 270 -13.07 -8.07 9.87
N TYR A 271 -12.19 -7.63 10.75
CA TYR A 271 -11.49 -8.51 11.68
C TYR A 271 -12.21 -8.54 13.03
N LYS A 272 -12.26 -9.72 13.67
CA LYS A 272 -12.94 -9.93 14.95
C LYS A 272 -12.57 -8.87 16.00
N PRO A 273 -13.53 -8.42 16.83
CA PRO A 273 -13.27 -7.44 17.87
C PRO A 273 -12.28 -7.96 18.92
N ILE A 274 -11.67 -7.02 19.65
CA ILE A 274 -10.80 -7.33 20.78
C ILE A 274 -11.60 -7.54 22.06
N ASN A 275 -11.07 -8.36 22.98
CA ASN A 275 -11.64 -8.51 24.31
C ASN A 275 -11.11 -7.45 25.30
N GLU A 276 -11.69 -7.41 26.50
CA GLU A 276 -11.30 -6.47 27.57
C GLU A 276 -9.80 -6.51 27.94
N ARG A 277 -9.16 -7.69 27.92
CA ARG A 277 -7.73 -7.83 28.23
C ARG A 277 -6.87 -7.17 27.14
N GLN A 278 -7.25 -7.36 25.88
CA GLN A 278 -6.60 -6.73 24.74
C GLN A 278 -6.84 -5.22 24.75
N LEU A 279 -8.07 -4.75 25.03
CA LEU A 279 -8.36 -3.32 25.18
C LEU A 279 -7.54 -2.68 26.31
N ALA A 280 -7.46 -3.32 27.47
CA ALA A 280 -6.63 -2.84 28.58
C ALA A 280 -5.14 -2.77 28.22
N THR A 281 -4.66 -3.66 27.35
CA THR A 281 -3.28 -3.64 26.85
C THR A 281 -3.08 -2.51 25.85
N LEU A 282 -4.03 -2.32 24.93
CA LEU A 282 -4.02 -1.23 23.97
C LEU A 282 -3.98 0.13 24.67
N ARG A 283 -4.86 0.38 25.65
CA ARG A 283 -4.89 1.61 26.48
C ARG A 283 -3.52 1.96 27.07
N ARG A 284 -2.81 0.96 27.60
CA ARG A 284 -1.44 1.16 28.12
C ARG A 284 -0.46 1.55 27.01
N LYS A 285 -0.52 0.89 25.86
CA LYS A 285 0.38 1.14 24.73
C LYS A 285 0.15 2.52 24.09
N VAL A 286 -1.09 2.98 23.98
CA VAL A 286 -1.43 4.30 23.41
C VAL A 286 -1.26 5.46 24.41
N GLY A 287 -0.82 5.18 25.63
CA GLY A 287 -0.52 6.22 26.64
C GLY A 287 -1.74 6.78 27.39
N GLY A 288 -2.88 6.09 27.39
CA GLY A 288 -4.04 6.54 28.18
C GLY A 288 -5.39 6.03 27.71
N ARG A 289 -6.34 6.96 27.60
CA ARG A 289 -7.74 6.68 27.24
C ARG A 289 -7.91 6.77 25.73
N LEU A 290 -8.72 5.87 25.18
CA LEU A 290 -9.28 5.99 23.85
C LEU A 290 -10.67 6.64 23.94
N PRO A 291 -11.18 7.25 22.87
CA PRO A 291 -12.57 7.69 22.80
C PRO A 291 -13.53 6.52 23.05
N SER A 292 -14.54 6.70 23.91
CA SER A 292 -15.40 5.60 24.36
C SER A 292 -16.17 4.94 23.21
N GLU A 293 -16.61 5.74 22.22
CA GLU A 293 -17.23 5.22 21.00
C GLU A 293 -16.28 4.32 20.21
N PHE A 294 -15.01 4.71 20.08
CA PHE A 294 -14.03 3.90 19.36
C PHE A 294 -13.72 2.62 20.12
N GLU A 295 -13.59 2.67 21.45
CA GLU A 295 -13.44 1.46 22.27
C GLU A 295 -14.62 0.49 22.10
N HIS A 296 -15.84 1.02 22.01
CA HIS A 296 -17.03 0.22 21.74
C HIS A 296 -16.94 -0.44 20.36
N VAL A 297 -16.51 0.30 19.33
CA VAL A 297 -16.25 -0.27 17.98
C VAL A 297 -15.23 -1.40 18.04
N LEU A 298 -14.11 -1.19 18.73
CA LEU A 298 -13.05 -2.19 18.84
C LEU A 298 -13.50 -3.46 19.57
N THR A 299 -14.38 -3.34 20.56
CA THR A 299 -14.80 -4.46 21.43
C THR A 299 -16.05 -5.20 20.96
N HIS A 300 -16.89 -4.57 20.13
CA HIS A 300 -18.16 -5.15 19.70
C HIS A 300 -18.22 -5.43 18.19
N TYR A 301 -17.45 -4.68 17.39
CA TYR A 301 -17.57 -4.72 15.93
C TYR A 301 -16.29 -5.21 15.26
N ALA A 302 -15.19 -4.44 15.32
CA ALA A 302 -13.98 -4.82 14.62
C ALA A 302 -12.70 -4.22 15.18
N ARG A 303 -11.65 -5.05 15.30
CA ARG A 303 -10.30 -4.59 15.66
C ARG A 303 -9.56 -3.94 14.50
N LYS A 304 -9.96 -4.27 13.28
CA LYS A 304 -9.35 -3.82 12.03
C LYS A 304 -10.40 -3.89 10.92
N VAL A 305 -10.40 -2.90 10.04
CA VAL A 305 -11.11 -2.93 8.76
C VAL A 305 -10.16 -2.53 7.66
N SER A 306 -10.12 -3.37 6.61
CA SER A 306 -9.17 -3.24 5.52
C SER A 306 -9.83 -3.49 4.18
N PHE A 307 -9.71 -2.53 3.27
CA PHE A 307 -9.98 -2.67 1.84
C PHE A 307 -9.39 -1.48 1.09
N SER A 308 -9.14 -1.69 -0.19
CA SER A 308 -8.73 -0.64 -1.10
C SER A 308 -9.50 -0.77 -2.41
N TRP A 309 -9.73 0.37 -3.04
CA TRP A 309 -10.28 0.46 -4.38
C TRP A 309 -9.80 1.74 -5.01
N ASP A 310 -9.63 1.77 -6.33
CA ASP A 310 -9.27 2.97 -7.05
C ASP A 310 -9.83 2.98 -8.48
N LEU A 311 -9.97 4.19 -9.01
CA LEU A 311 -10.45 4.46 -10.37
C LEU A 311 -9.38 5.17 -11.19
N MET A 312 -8.11 5.21 -10.75
CA MET A 312 -7.06 5.97 -11.44
C MET A 312 -6.85 5.47 -12.87
N GLU A 313 -6.98 4.16 -13.07
CA GLU A 313 -6.85 3.50 -14.39
C GLU A 313 -8.18 3.29 -15.10
N SER A 314 -9.31 3.70 -14.50
CA SER A 314 -10.61 3.57 -15.14
C SER A 314 -10.71 4.53 -16.33
N PRO A 315 -11.20 4.10 -17.50
CA PRO A 315 -11.47 4.99 -18.63
C PRO A 315 -12.42 6.14 -18.28
N LEU A 316 -13.19 6.00 -17.19
CA LEU A 316 -14.11 7.02 -16.71
C LEU A 316 -13.45 8.15 -15.94
N SER A 317 -12.21 7.99 -15.45
CA SER A 317 -11.54 9.05 -14.67
C SER A 317 -11.38 10.35 -15.46
N ASP A 318 -11.21 10.24 -16.79
CA ASP A 318 -11.17 11.37 -17.72
C ASP A 318 -12.55 12.02 -17.97
N ASP A 319 -13.64 11.27 -17.75
CA ASP A 319 -15.03 11.72 -17.94
C ASP A 319 -15.68 12.23 -16.63
N PHE A 320 -14.94 12.22 -15.51
CA PHE A 320 -15.45 12.74 -14.26
C PHE A 320 -15.65 14.26 -14.34
N PRO A 321 -16.79 14.79 -13.83
CA PRO A 321 -16.95 16.23 -13.67
C PRO A 321 -15.76 16.81 -12.90
N ASP A 322 -15.32 18.02 -13.26
CA ASP A 322 -14.15 18.68 -12.65
C ASP A 322 -14.19 18.64 -11.11
N GLU A 323 -15.37 18.82 -10.51
CA GLU A 323 -15.55 18.79 -9.05
C GLU A 323 -15.37 17.41 -8.38
N LEU A 324 -15.33 16.33 -9.16
CA LEU A 324 -15.17 14.93 -8.70
C LEU A 324 -13.90 14.28 -9.29
N ARG A 325 -13.10 15.03 -10.05
CA ARG A 325 -11.96 14.49 -10.79
C ARG A 325 -10.88 13.91 -9.89
N GLU A 326 -10.74 14.47 -8.69
CA GLU A 326 -9.80 13.98 -7.68
C GLU A 326 -10.39 12.82 -6.86
N CYS A 327 -11.66 12.43 -7.04
CA CYS A 327 -12.29 11.33 -6.30
C CYS A 327 -11.85 9.96 -6.85
N CYS A 328 -10.63 9.55 -6.52
CA CYS A 328 -9.96 8.47 -7.24
C CYS A 328 -9.75 7.16 -6.48
N GLY A 329 -10.07 7.06 -5.18
CA GLY A 329 -9.91 5.79 -4.46
C GLY A 329 -9.97 5.85 -2.95
N CYS A 330 -9.79 4.69 -2.33
CA CYS A 330 -9.58 4.45 -0.90
C CYS A 330 -8.28 3.63 -0.75
N PHE A 331 -7.26 4.20 -0.10
CA PHE A 331 -5.88 3.69 -0.13
C PHE A 331 -5.28 3.36 1.25
N ALA A 332 -6.12 3.11 2.25
CA ALA A 332 -5.65 2.81 3.61
C ALA A 332 -6.54 1.79 4.31
N ASP A 333 -5.96 1.10 5.30
CA ASP A 333 -6.76 0.48 6.34
C ASP A 333 -7.57 1.56 7.04
N LEU A 334 -8.90 1.36 7.19
CA LEU A 334 -9.74 2.36 7.85
C LEU A 334 -9.35 2.51 9.33
N TRP A 335 -8.93 1.42 9.96
CA TRP A 335 -8.22 1.40 11.25
C TRP A 335 -7.61 0.02 11.49
N ASP A 336 -6.57 -0.03 12.33
CA ASP A 336 -5.99 -1.26 12.87
C ASP A 336 -5.51 -1.05 14.32
N VAL A 337 -5.97 -1.89 15.24
CA VAL A 337 -5.48 -1.90 16.64
C VAL A 337 -3.98 -2.10 16.74
N ALA A 338 -3.36 -2.79 15.77
CA ALA A 338 -1.92 -3.03 15.76
C ALA A 338 -1.09 -1.74 15.52
N THR A 339 -1.61 -0.79 14.73
CA THR A 339 -0.88 0.44 14.35
C THR A 339 -1.12 1.60 15.31
N LEU A 340 -2.22 1.59 16.08
CA LEU A 340 -2.54 2.65 17.05
C LEU A 340 -1.40 3.00 18.04
N PRO A 341 -0.63 2.04 18.60
CA PRO A 341 0.52 2.38 19.43
C PRO A 341 1.60 3.18 18.70
N GLU A 342 1.85 2.87 17.43
CA GLU A 342 2.84 3.57 16.61
C GLU A 342 2.36 5.00 16.34
N PHE A 343 1.09 5.17 16.01
CA PHE A 343 0.47 6.50 15.86
C PHE A 343 0.51 7.32 17.15
N ALA A 344 0.34 6.71 18.32
CA ALA A 344 0.50 7.39 19.60
C ALA A 344 1.95 7.88 19.81
N VAL A 345 2.95 7.10 19.38
CA VAL A 345 4.36 7.51 19.41
C VAL A 345 4.63 8.65 18.43
N VAL A 346 4.07 8.59 17.22
CA VAL A 346 4.16 9.69 16.23
C VAL A 346 3.58 10.97 16.81
N ALA A 347 2.39 10.90 17.40
CA ALA A 347 1.75 12.04 18.05
C ALA A 347 2.60 12.61 19.19
N ALA A 348 3.14 11.75 20.07
CA ALA A 348 3.99 12.19 21.17
C ALA A 348 5.28 12.87 20.67
N LYS A 349 5.91 12.34 19.62
CA LYS A 349 7.11 12.94 19.00
C LYS A 349 6.81 14.31 18.37
N ASN A 350 5.75 14.40 17.56
CA ASN A 350 5.37 15.65 16.91
C ASN A 350 4.90 16.71 17.92
N CYS A 351 4.25 16.28 19.01
CA CYS A 351 3.93 17.14 20.15
C CYS A 351 5.18 17.68 20.87
N GLN A 352 6.36 17.09 20.68
CA GLN A 352 7.63 17.61 21.23
C GLN A 352 8.43 18.42 20.21
N SER A 353 7.90 18.61 19.00
CA SER A 353 8.56 19.38 17.95
C SER A 353 8.76 20.84 18.37
N GLU A 354 9.94 21.38 18.09
CA GLU A 354 10.23 22.81 18.26
C GLU A 354 9.46 23.68 17.25
N MET A 355 8.92 23.07 16.19
CA MET A 355 8.03 23.72 15.24
C MET A 355 6.63 23.87 15.86
N PRO A 356 6.16 25.10 16.14
CA PRO A 356 4.91 25.31 16.88
C PRO A 356 3.67 24.68 16.23
N TYR A 357 3.62 24.63 14.90
CA TYR A 357 2.49 24.04 14.19
C TYR A 357 2.39 22.53 14.39
N PHE A 358 3.52 21.80 14.41
CA PHE A 358 3.52 20.36 14.70
C PHE A 358 3.14 20.08 16.15
N HIS A 359 3.63 20.90 17.09
CA HIS A 359 3.23 20.82 18.48
C HIS A 359 1.71 20.96 18.63
N GLU A 360 1.13 22.04 18.07
CA GLU A 360 -0.30 22.30 18.15
C GLU A 360 -1.14 21.25 17.41
N ALA A 361 -0.65 20.75 16.27
CA ALA A 361 -1.31 19.73 15.46
C ALA A 361 -1.50 18.40 16.18
N PHE A 362 -0.53 17.98 16.99
CA PHE A 362 -0.55 16.66 17.63
C PHE A 362 -0.84 16.70 19.14
N ASN A 363 -0.87 17.89 19.75
CA ASN A 363 -1.19 18.03 21.16
C ASN A 363 -2.61 17.52 21.48
N GLN A 364 -2.68 16.48 22.31
CA GLN A 364 -3.91 15.77 22.70
C GLN A 364 -4.73 15.27 21.51
N ARG A 365 -4.06 14.82 20.45
CA ARG A 365 -4.70 14.14 19.32
C ARG A 365 -4.12 12.76 19.09
N LEU A 366 -4.97 11.83 18.67
CA LEU A 366 -4.58 10.44 18.41
C LEU A 366 -4.88 10.09 16.95
N PRO A 367 -3.85 10.00 16.08
CA PRO A 367 -4.01 9.50 14.73
C PRO A 367 -4.47 8.04 14.72
N PHE A 368 -5.27 7.69 13.71
CA PHE A 368 -5.70 6.31 13.47
C PHE A 368 -5.71 5.90 12.00
N ILE A 369 -5.50 6.86 11.09
CA ILE A 369 -5.23 6.64 9.66
C ILE A 369 -4.06 7.54 9.27
N GLU A 370 -3.10 6.99 8.53
CA GLU A 370 -2.07 7.72 7.80
C GLU A 370 -2.44 7.69 6.30
N THR A 371 -2.32 8.83 5.63
CA THR A 371 -2.75 9.00 4.23
C THR A 371 -1.66 8.67 3.20
N GLY A 372 -0.43 8.41 3.66
CA GLY A 372 0.73 8.04 2.82
C GLY A 372 1.63 9.20 2.38
N ASN A 373 1.23 10.45 2.61
CA ASN A 373 2.04 11.66 2.34
C ASN A 373 2.51 12.38 3.62
N GLY A 374 2.31 11.77 4.78
CA GLY A 374 2.57 12.39 6.08
C GLY A 374 1.36 13.07 6.72
N ASP A 375 0.19 13.06 6.08
CA ASP A 375 -1.07 13.51 6.68
C ASP A 375 -1.74 12.40 7.49
N TYR A 376 -2.62 12.83 8.40
CA TYR A 376 -3.32 11.92 9.29
C TYR A 376 -4.79 12.27 9.46
N ILE A 377 -5.62 11.25 9.66
CA ILE A 377 -6.94 11.42 10.29
C ILE A 377 -6.80 11.02 11.77
N ALA A 378 -7.28 11.89 12.65
CA ALA A 378 -7.07 11.77 14.09
C ALA A 378 -8.31 12.08 14.91
N PHE A 379 -8.36 11.51 16.11
CA PHE A 379 -9.26 11.95 17.17
C PHE A 379 -8.74 13.24 17.79
N ASP A 380 -9.60 14.26 17.89
CA ASP A 380 -9.34 15.47 18.66
C ASP A 380 -9.84 15.29 20.11
N MET A 381 -8.90 15.04 21.03
CA MET A 381 -9.22 14.73 22.44
C MET A 381 -9.03 15.92 23.37
N ARG A 382 -8.79 17.13 22.84
CA ARG A 382 -8.46 18.34 23.62
C ARG A 382 -9.55 18.74 24.63
N ASN A 383 -10.81 18.49 24.30
CA ASN A 383 -11.94 18.84 25.16
C ASN A 383 -12.14 17.88 26.35
N GLY A 384 -11.40 16.76 26.39
CA GLY A 384 -11.51 15.74 27.44
C GLY A 384 -12.90 15.08 27.54
N THR A 385 -13.75 15.29 26.54
CA THR A 385 -15.09 14.71 26.41
C THR A 385 -15.00 13.31 25.81
N GLU A 386 -16.01 12.49 26.08
CA GLU A 386 -16.14 11.17 25.44
C GLU A 386 -16.42 11.28 23.93
N GLU A 387 -17.08 12.36 23.51
CA GLU A 387 -17.29 12.71 22.12
C GLU A 387 -16.04 13.45 21.60
N CYS A 388 -15.19 12.72 20.86
CA CYS A 388 -13.98 13.26 20.24
C CYS A 388 -14.23 13.46 18.74
N PRO A 389 -14.21 14.72 18.24
CA PRO A 389 -14.29 14.99 16.81
C PRO A 389 -13.18 14.29 16.03
N ILE A 390 -13.49 13.92 14.80
CA ILE A 390 -12.50 13.42 13.85
C ILE A 390 -11.98 14.59 13.06
N VAL A 391 -10.66 14.76 13.01
CA VAL A 391 -9.98 15.88 12.34
C VAL A 391 -8.96 15.38 11.33
N TYR A 392 -8.72 16.18 10.30
CA TYR A 392 -7.63 16.00 9.37
C TYR A 392 -6.41 16.82 9.81
N LEU A 393 -5.22 16.21 9.75
CA LEU A 393 -3.94 16.79 10.14
C LEU A 393 -3.00 16.83 8.92
N SER A 394 -2.94 17.99 8.26
CA SER A 394 -1.98 18.25 7.18
C SER A 394 -0.56 18.44 7.72
N HIS A 395 0.43 17.83 7.07
CA HIS A 395 1.86 17.99 7.29
C HIS A 395 2.39 19.32 6.75
N GLU A 396 1.72 19.90 5.74
CA GLU A 396 2.04 21.21 5.17
C GLU A 396 1.40 22.38 5.94
N ASN A 397 0.52 22.09 6.91
CA ASN A 397 -0.25 23.08 7.66
C ASN A 397 -1.03 24.05 6.75
N ASP A 398 -1.69 23.48 5.74
CA ASP A 398 -2.50 24.21 4.76
C ASP A 398 -3.94 24.47 5.26
N GLU A 399 -4.84 24.88 4.36
CA GLU A 399 -6.24 25.14 4.70
C GLU A 399 -7.05 23.91 5.10
N SER A 400 -6.56 22.70 4.82
CA SER A 400 -7.17 21.44 5.23
C SER A 400 -6.81 21.05 6.67
N HIS A 401 -5.71 21.60 7.19
CA HIS A 401 -5.26 21.36 8.54
C HIS A 401 -6.34 21.72 9.57
N ASN A 402 -6.55 20.84 10.56
CA ASN A 402 -7.56 20.96 11.62
C ASN A 402 -9.02 20.94 11.14
N ARG A 403 -9.32 20.58 9.90
CA ARG A 403 -10.71 20.44 9.46
C ARG A 403 -11.38 19.28 10.18
N VAL A 404 -12.50 19.57 10.83
CA VAL A 404 -13.36 18.56 11.46
C VAL A 404 -14.10 17.80 10.35
N LEU A 405 -13.89 16.50 10.27
CA LEU A 405 -14.51 15.58 9.31
C LEU A 405 -15.81 14.97 9.86
N GLY A 406 -15.94 14.85 11.18
CA GLY A 406 -17.16 14.42 11.86
C GLY A 406 -17.11 14.78 13.35
N GLN A 407 -18.25 14.91 14.01
CA GLN A 407 -18.28 15.31 15.43
C GLN A 407 -17.90 14.17 16.37
N ASN A 408 -17.99 12.93 15.89
CA ASN A 408 -17.57 11.74 16.60
C ASN A 408 -17.19 10.62 15.60
N PHE A 409 -16.76 9.47 16.09
CA PHE A 409 -16.23 8.40 15.24
C PHE A 409 -17.31 7.77 14.35
N VAL A 410 -18.48 7.48 14.93
CA VAL A 410 -19.56 6.78 14.23
C VAL A 410 -20.19 7.67 13.17
N GLU A 411 -20.42 8.95 13.47
CA GLU A 411 -20.92 9.93 12.50
C GLU A 411 -19.95 10.08 11.33
N PHE A 412 -18.65 10.23 11.62
CA PHE A 412 -17.62 10.28 10.59
C PHE A 412 -17.65 9.03 9.71
N LEU A 413 -17.66 7.84 10.32
CA LEU A 413 -17.63 6.57 9.60
C LEU A 413 -18.87 6.40 8.71
N LEU A 414 -20.07 6.71 9.21
CA LEU A 414 -21.32 6.65 8.43
C LEU A 414 -21.29 7.60 7.23
N ARG A 415 -20.85 8.84 7.44
CA ARG A 415 -20.80 9.86 6.39
C ARG A 415 -19.74 9.53 5.35
N TRP A 416 -18.56 9.10 5.78
CA TRP A 416 -17.47 8.74 4.88
C TRP A 416 -17.79 7.45 4.10
N SER A 417 -18.37 6.44 4.76
CA SER A 417 -18.86 5.23 4.08
C SER A 417 -19.96 5.56 3.07
N GLY A 418 -20.85 6.53 3.36
CA GLY A 418 -21.90 6.99 2.44
C GLY A 418 -21.42 7.60 1.12
N VAL A 419 -20.12 7.88 0.99
CA VAL A 419 -19.47 8.25 -0.28
C VAL A 419 -18.52 7.16 -0.79
N GLY A 420 -18.41 6.03 -0.11
CA GLY A 420 -17.55 4.90 -0.49
C GLY A 420 -16.15 4.96 0.11
N CYS A 421 -15.95 5.74 1.18
CA CYS A 421 -14.63 5.99 1.77
C CYS A 421 -13.62 6.63 0.79
N VAL A 422 -14.09 7.51 -0.10
CA VAL A 422 -13.20 8.25 -1.02
C VAL A 422 -12.17 9.03 -0.20
N GLY A 423 -10.89 8.76 -0.45
CA GLY A 423 -9.75 9.42 0.14
C GLY A 423 -9.63 9.25 1.65
N PRO A 424 -8.49 8.78 2.19
CA PRO A 424 -8.08 9.25 3.50
C PRO A 424 -7.47 10.66 3.40
N ASP A 425 -7.00 11.07 2.22
CA ASP A 425 -6.41 12.39 1.98
C ASP A 425 -7.47 13.47 1.71
N PHE A 426 -7.23 14.70 2.19
CA PHE A 426 -8.24 15.76 2.17
C PHE A 426 -8.61 16.25 0.77
N PRO A 427 -7.68 16.44 -0.20
CA PRO A 427 -8.04 16.85 -1.56
C PRO A 427 -9.08 15.94 -2.21
N TYR A 428 -9.02 14.63 -1.95
CA TYR A 428 -10.00 13.65 -2.42
C TYR A 428 -11.36 13.77 -1.70
N LEU A 429 -11.32 14.12 -0.41
CA LEU A 429 -12.49 14.33 0.44
C LEU A 429 -13.16 15.70 0.25
N GLU A 430 -12.44 16.69 -0.28
CA GLU A 430 -12.88 18.08 -0.33
C GLU A 430 -14.19 18.23 -1.11
N ALA A 431 -14.36 17.46 -2.19
CA ALA A 431 -15.58 17.43 -2.97
C ALA A 431 -16.83 17.07 -2.14
N PHE A 432 -16.66 16.36 -1.03
CA PHE A 432 -17.72 15.93 -0.12
C PHE A 432 -17.73 16.72 1.19
N TYR A 433 -16.87 17.72 1.36
CA TYR A 433 -16.76 18.48 2.60
C TYR A 433 -17.77 19.65 2.66
N ASP A 434 -18.52 19.76 3.76
CA ASP A 434 -19.34 20.95 4.05
C ASP A 434 -18.64 21.83 5.09
N ALA A 435 -18.02 22.91 4.63
CA ALA A 435 -17.30 23.85 5.47
C ALA A 435 -18.20 24.58 6.50
N ARG A 436 -19.50 24.75 6.21
CA ARG A 436 -20.43 25.39 7.15
C ARG A 436 -20.83 24.44 8.27
N LYS A 437 -21.10 23.17 7.93
CA LYS A 437 -21.45 22.12 8.88
C LYS A 437 -20.24 21.46 9.55
N LYS A 438 -19.03 21.75 9.07
CA LYS A 438 -17.74 21.20 9.51
C LYS A 438 -17.74 19.67 9.59
N ARG A 439 -18.04 19.02 8.47
CA ARG A 439 -18.10 17.56 8.35
C ARG A 439 -18.16 17.09 6.89
N VAL A 440 -17.93 15.81 6.68
CA VAL A 440 -18.24 15.12 5.41
C VAL A 440 -19.77 15.11 5.18
N HIS A 441 -20.23 15.38 3.96
CA HIS A 441 -21.65 15.53 3.63
C HIS A 441 -22.08 14.54 2.55
N CYS A 442 -22.42 13.32 2.98
CA CYS A 442 -22.89 12.24 2.10
C CYS A 442 -24.26 12.50 1.43
N HIS A 443 -25.06 13.43 1.96
CA HIS A 443 -26.31 13.90 1.33
C HIS A 443 -26.11 15.11 0.40
N GLY A 444 -24.87 15.58 0.26
CA GLY A 444 -24.54 16.74 -0.56
C GLY A 444 -24.74 16.50 -2.05
N ARG A 445 -24.77 17.61 -2.81
CA ARG A 445 -24.93 17.56 -4.27
C ARG A 445 -23.85 16.71 -4.95
N ASN A 446 -22.60 16.88 -4.54
CA ASN A 446 -21.47 16.13 -5.09
C ASN A 446 -21.52 14.66 -4.70
N ALA A 447 -21.87 14.35 -3.45
CA ALA A 447 -22.06 12.97 -3.00
C ALA A 447 -23.17 12.24 -3.78
N LYS A 448 -24.27 12.92 -4.10
CA LYS A 448 -25.32 12.37 -4.97
C LYS A 448 -24.82 12.13 -6.38
N LYS A 449 -24.18 13.14 -6.99
CA LYS A 449 -23.58 13.00 -8.34
C LYS A 449 -22.60 11.84 -8.41
N TRP A 450 -21.74 11.71 -7.39
CA TRP A 450 -20.77 10.63 -7.25
C TRP A 450 -21.47 9.27 -7.20
N ARG A 451 -22.50 9.10 -6.36
CA ARG A 451 -23.26 7.85 -6.31
C ARG A 451 -23.99 7.54 -7.62
N ASP A 452 -24.58 8.54 -8.27
CA ASP A 452 -25.25 8.36 -9.56
C ASP A 452 -24.24 7.92 -10.64
N LEU A 453 -23.07 8.56 -10.67
CA LEU A 453 -21.93 8.21 -11.54
C LEU A 453 -21.40 6.80 -11.26
N MET A 454 -21.35 6.41 -9.99
CA MET A 454 -20.95 5.08 -9.50
C MET A 454 -22.07 4.03 -9.63
N ALA A 455 -23.29 4.43 -9.96
CA ALA A 455 -24.40 3.51 -10.26
C ALA A 455 -24.58 3.27 -11.76
N SER A 456 -24.42 4.30 -12.60
CA SER A 456 -24.69 4.22 -14.04
C SER A 456 -23.76 3.23 -14.78
N GLY A 457 -24.31 2.15 -15.33
CA GLY A 457 -23.59 1.32 -16.31
C GLY A 457 -23.34 2.15 -17.58
N VAL A 458 -22.10 2.15 -18.08
CA VAL A 458 -21.72 2.87 -19.31
C VAL A 458 -22.32 2.21 -20.55
#